data_AF-A0A812JQL3-F1
#
_entry.id   AF-A0A812JQL3-F1
#
_cell.length_a   1.000
_cell.length_b   1.000
_cell.length_c   1.000
_cell.angle_alpha   90.00
_cell.angle_beta   90.00
_cell.angle_gamma   90.00
#
_symmetry.space_group_name_H-M   'P 1'
#
loop_
_entity.id
_entity.type
_entity.pdbx_description
1 polymer ?
#
loop_
_entity_poly.entity_id
_entity_poly.type
_entity_poly.pdbx_seq_one_letter_code
_entity_poly.pdbx_strand_id
1 'polypeptide(L)'
;MSTTRKCIYVCCMSELCVSCSRPLATGGIPGSSRSYVQATRQLHLHTVMIFNRLLLVIPLVVARTVDRIVATWKQPPQKVPTPGVPDGPLLGNGRLGAVVSFSSGLNGSHPVAAEVAFHMGHNSFFAAPTSNVSSCGYTDITRGGRKALGGLRLRFRGAHLIGVPRLFPRNGTFVAMLLGEAGLVRLTAFVHATEDVLLVNLTGPSAKVDVSVWTYTGCSGAPNPKAAGTDRLPTSAAASSEMLQVSRADGWEYQARGYKVREFHLIARTGSLANAHASESCEGLEGPCSMGTLVLRGAAAVSLDMLAIKLGARPKSPPSHCWSQLEAAHREVWAAFWSKSFIRIPASPVTEFFWYMSQYILRISSMGDASPGLFGPFVTDDQVNWMGDLTLNYNAEATYYGTCSSNHLETLEPYIQTILDFLPAAKVLAQGQFPQCPNAVYFPGHILPYGVTTADNGDMGQRQMGIFAALPLILYWRYTSDPAFAARVLPLFEGLAQFWDCALTKTQDDRLHDLVDCAEELCSPDGQNQPDPTVTLSILPGFFDAAADMAASLGRPAHVQ
;
A
#
# COMPACT_ATOMS: atom_id res chain seq x y z
N MET A 1 10.37 -40.09 -10.45
CA MET A 1 9.56 -40.78 -9.42
C MET A 1 9.18 -39.75 -8.37
N SER A 2 7.87 -39.60 -8.14
CA SER A 2 7.27 -38.49 -7.39
C SER A 2 7.43 -38.66 -5.88
N THR A 3 7.69 -37.58 -5.16
CA THR A 3 7.54 -37.51 -3.70
C THR A 3 6.48 -36.46 -3.35
N THR A 4 5.27 -36.96 -3.12
CA THR A 4 4.12 -36.20 -2.61
C THR A 4 4.18 -36.17 -1.09
N ARG A 5 4.35 -34.99 -0.48
CA ARG A 5 4.07 -34.77 0.95
C ARG A 5 2.67 -34.19 1.09
N LYS A 6 1.76 -34.96 1.70
CA LYS A 6 0.44 -34.49 2.14
C LYS A 6 0.60 -33.67 3.42
N CYS A 7 0.15 -32.42 3.42
CA CYS A 7 -0.09 -31.63 4.62
C CYS A 7 -1.55 -31.83 5.04
N ILE A 8 -1.78 -32.28 6.27
CA ILE A 8 -3.09 -32.31 6.92
C ILE A 8 -3.10 -31.14 7.90
N TYR A 9 -3.99 -30.18 7.68
CA TYR A 9 -4.28 -29.08 8.60
C TYR A 9 -5.11 -29.60 9.78
N VAL A 10 -4.63 -29.39 11.00
CA VAL A 10 -5.39 -29.59 12.24
C VAL A 10 -5.71 -28.21 12.82
N CYS A 11 -7.01 -27.95 13.01
CA CYS A 11 -7.53 -26.75 13.65
C CYS A 11 -7.05 -26.65 15.10
N CYS A 12 -6.59 -25.45 15.46
CA CYS A 12 -6.27 -25.05 16.83
C CYS A 12 -7.59 -24.85 17.60
N MET A 13 -7.87 -25.70 18.59
CA MET A 13 -8.81 -25.38 19.68
C MET A 13 -8.00 -25.14 20.95
N SER A 14 -8.38 -24.06 21.62
CA SER A 14 -7.83 -23.49 22.84
C SER A 14 -7.67 -24.47 24.00
N GLU A 15 -6.54 -24.31 24.69
CA GLU A 15 -6.14 -24.98 25.91
C GLU A 15 -7.09 -24.73 27.09
N LEU A 16 -7.35 -25.80 27.86
CA LEU A 16 -7.54 -25.75 29.31
C LEU A 16 -7.07 -27.11 29.86
N CYS A 17 -5.86 -27.11 30.40
CA CYS A 17 -5.20 -28.24 31.06
C CYS A 17 -5.93 -28.64 32.35
N VAL A 18 -6.28 -29.92 32.50
CA VAL A 18 -6.16 -30.64 33.79
C VAL A 18 -5.74 -32.10 33.56
N SER A 19 -4.55 -32.40 34.09
CA SER A 19 -3.90 -33.67 34.47
C SER A 19 -4.63 -35.02 34.35
N CYS A 20 -3.92 -35.95 33.68
CA CYS A 20 -3.81 -37.42 33.80
C CYS A 20 -4.53 -38.15 34.96
N SER A 21 -5.26 -39.23 34.64
CA SER A 21 -4.90 -40.64 34.97
C SER A 21 -5.86 -41.67 34.34
N ARG A 22 -5.34 -42.88 34.07
CA ARG A 22 -5.90 -44.03 33.31
C ARG A 22 -7.25 -44.57 33.85
N PRO A 23 -7.92 -45.47 33.08
CA PRO A 23 -8.04 -46.82 33.64
C PRO A 23 -7.88 -47.98 32.63
N LEU A 24 -7.34 -49.09 33.16
CA LEU A 24 -7.37 -50.44 32.59
C LEU A 24 -8.70 -51.13 32.92
N ALA A 25 -9.00 -52.16 32.13
CA ALA A 25 -10.28 -52.84 31.99
C ALA A 25 -10.64 -53.86 33.10
N THR A 26 -11.82 -54.48 32.89
CA THR A 26 -12.43 -55.68 33.53
C THR A 26 -13.28 -55.35 34.77
N GLY A 27 -14.48 -55.89 35.01
CA GLY A 27 -15.31 -56.95 34.43
C GLY A 27 -16.17 -57.54 35.57
N GLY A 28 -17.45 -57.86 35.35
CA GLY A 28 -18.21 -58.79 36.21
C GLY A 28 -19.25 -58.21 37.19
N ILE A 29 -20.51 -58.59 36.95
CA ILE A 29 -21.69 -58.65 37.85
C ILE A 29 -21.96 -60.17 38.02
N PRO A 30 -22.41 -60.77 39.16
CA PRO A 30 -23.66 -60.44 39.89
C PRO A 30 -23.71 -60.70 41.42
N GLY A 31 -24.79 -60.24 42.07
CA GLY A 31 -25.42 -61.01 43.15
C GLY A 31 -25.58 -60.32 44.52
N SER A 32 -26.79 -59.84 44.76
CA SER A 32 -27.53 -59.68 46.04
C SER A 32 -26.83 -59.99 47.39
N SER A 33 -26.86 -59.03 48.32
CA SER A 33 -27.67 -59.10 49.56
C SER A 33 -27.45 -57.89 50.50
N ARG A 34 -28.56 -57.48 51.12
CA ARG A 34 -28.82 -56.64 52.32
C ARG A 34 -27.56 -56.30 53.17
N SER A 35 -27.34 -55.10 53.70
CA SER A 35 -28.19 -54.36 54.66
C SER A 35 -27.54 -53.01 55.03
N TYR A 36 -28.37 -51.96 55.18
CA TYR A 36 -28.29 -50.86 56.17
C TYR A 36 -26.92 -50.22 56.51
N VAL A 37 -26.75 -48.93 56.20
CA VAL A 37 -26.72 -47.81 57.18
C VAL A 37 -26.41 -46.47 56.46
N GLN A 38 -27.32 -45.50 56.63
CA GLN A 38 -27.18 -44.03 56.57
C GLN A 38 -26.70 -43.32 55.30
N ALA A 39 -27.65 -42.70 54.59
CA ALA A 39 -27.40 -41.42 53.89
C ALA A 39 -28.64 -40.51 53.97
N THR A 40 -28.38 -39.30 54.45
CA THR A 40 -29.29 -38.22 54.81
C THR A 40 -29.93 -37.52 53.61
N ARG A 41 -31.27 -37.34 53.72
CA ARG A 41 -32.09 -36.20 53.25
C ARG A 41 -31.95 -35.73 51.79
N GLN A 42 -32.77 -36.33 50.93
CA GLN A 42 -33.52 -35.60 49.90
C GLN A 42 -34.71 -34.86 50.55
N LEU A 43 -35.24 -33.88 49.82
CA LEU A 43 -36.45 -33.10 50.07
C LEU A 43 -36.30 -31.90 51.02
N HIS A 44 -35.93 -30.75 50.45
CA HIS A 44 -36.70 -29.48 50.49
C HIS A 44 -35.82 -28.36 49.93
N LEU A 45 -36.17 -27.83 48.75
CA LEU A 45 -35.96 -26.44 48.31
C LEU A 45 -36.25 -26.35 46.80
N HIS A 46 -37.53 -26.31 46.46
CA HIS A 46 -38.05 -25.91 45.15
C HIS A 46 -38.54 -24.46 45.25
N THR A 47 -37.68 -23.53 45.63
CA THR A 47 -37.92 -22.08 45.51
C THR A 47 -36.58 -21.39 45.75
N VAL A 48 -36.22 -20.39 44.95
CA VAL A 48 -34.92 -19.69 44.91
C VAL A 48 -33.85 -20.39 44.05
N MET A 49 -34.06 -20.40 42.72
CA MET A 49 -32.96 -20.27 41.74
C MET A 49 -33.48 -19.93 40.32
N ILE A 50 -34.47 -19.05 40.22
CA ILE A 50 -34.88 -18.41 38.95
C ILE A 50 -34.54 -16.92 39.07
N PHE A 51 -33.26 -16.57 39.02
CA PHE A 51 -32.79 -15.19 38.80
C PHE A 51 -31.28 -15.19 38.53
N ASN A 52 -30.78 -16.02 37.59
CA ASN A 52 -29.41 -15.81 37.06
C ASN A 52 -29.05 -16.56 35.75
N ARG A 53 -29.99 -16.75 34.82
CA ARG A 53 -29.65 -17.27 33.47
C ARG A 53 -30.49 -16.64 32.36
N LEU A 54 -30.49 -15.30 32.32
CA LEU A 54 -30.93 -14.54 31.15
C LEU A 54 -30.15 -13.22 31.05
N LEU A 55 -28.82 -13.30 31.17
CA LEU A 55 -27.95 -12.33 30.49
C LEU A 55 -27.92 -12.77 29.03
N LEU A 56 -28.93 -12.33 28.28
CA LEU A 56 -28.81 -12.09 26.85
C LEU A 56 -27.57 -11.18 26.69
N VAL A 57 -26.42 -11.79 26.40
CA VAL A 57 -25.30 -11.06 25.78
C VAL A 57 -25.78 -10.75 24.37
N ILE A 58 -26.64 -9.75 24.25
CA ILE A 58 -26.70 -8.97 23.04
C ILE A 58 -25.29 -8.38 22.97
N PRO A 59 -24.44 -8.73 21.99
CA PRO A 59 -23.28 -7.91 21.74
C PRO A 59 -23.87 -6.54 21.41
N LEU A 60 -23.83 -5.61 22.37
CA LEU A 60 -23.90 -4.21 22.03
C LEU A 60 -22.68 -4.02 21.12
N VAL A 61 -22.89 -4.10 19.81
CA VAL A 61 -21.95 -3.60 18.84
C VAL A 61 -21.92 -2.11 19.11
N VAL A 62 -21.04 -1.69 20.02
CA VAL A 62 -20.75 -0.28 20.24
C VAL A 62 -20.19 0.19 18.92
N ALA A 63 -21.01 0.90 18.14
CA ALA A 63 -20.59 1.47 16.87
C ALA A 63 -19.29 2.24 17.11
N ARG A 64 -18.24 1.87 16.39
CA ARG A 64 -16.93 2.52 16.52
C ARG A 64 -17.07 3.94 16.00
N THR A 65 -16.30 4.88 16.53
CA THR A 65 -16.38 6.28 16.07
C THR A 65 -16.15 6.39 14.55
N VAL A 66 -15.26 5.56 13.99
CA VAL A 66 -15.03 5.48 12.54
C VAL A 66 -16.29 5.13 11.72
N ASP A 67 -17.28 4.44 12.29
CA ASP A 67 -18.51 4.07 11.57
C ASP A 67 -19.35 5.29 11.16
N ARG A 68 -19.12 6.44 11.82
CA ARG A 68 -19.77 7.73 11.52
C ARG A 68 -19.05 8.50 10.42
N ILE A 69 -17.82 8.11 10.10
CA ILE A 69 -17.00 8.78 9.09
C ILE A 69 -17.35 8.20 7.73
N VAL A 70 -17.81 9.07 6.83
CA VAL A 70 -18.17 8.71 5.46
C VAL A 70 -17.73 9.84 4.54
N ALA A 71 -16.87 9.54 3.58
CA ALA A 71 -16.55 10.48 2.51
C ALA A 71 -17.58 10.36 1.39
N THR A 72 -18.00 11.49 0.81
CA THR A 72 -19.09 11.53 -0.17
C THR A 72 -18.75 12.48 -1.32
N TRP A 73 -19.09 12.09 -2.55
CA TRP A 73 -18.80 12.88 -3.75
C TRP A 73 -20.09 13.37 -4.39
N LYS A 74 -20.37 14.68 -4.25
CA LYS A 74 -21.56 15.31 -4.82
C LYS A 74 -21.49 15.51 -6.34
N GLN A 75 -20.28 15.41 -6.91
CA GLN A 75 -20.01 15.52 -8.33
C GLN A 75 -19.00 14.44 -8.75
N PRO A 76 -19.04 13.99 -10.01
CA PRO A 76 -17.98 13.21 -10.63
C PRO A 76 -16.58 13.81 -10.41
N PRO A 77 -15.56 12.99 -10.10
CA PRO A 77 -14.15 13.43 -10.09
C PRO A 77 -13.76 14.06 -11.42
N GLN A 78 -12.95 15.13 -11.38
CA GLN A 78 -12.49 15.88 -12.55
C GLN A 78 -10.98 15.77 -12.79
N LYS A 79 -10.22 15.25 -11.82
CA LYS A 79 -8.76 15.08 -11.86
C LYS A 79 -8.38 13.61 -11.84
N VAL A 80 -9.00 12.81 -12.69
CA VAL A 80 -8.67 11.40 -12.89
C VAL A 80 -8.80 11.05 -14.38
N PRO A 81 -7.70 10.72 -15.09
CA PRO A 81 -6.33 10.64 -14.60
C PRO A 81 -5.73 12.02 -14.25
N THR A 82 -4.64 12.03 -13.50
CA THR A 82 -3.90 13.24 -13.15
C THR A 82 -2.42 12.95 -12.87
N PRO A 83 -1.51 13.87 -13.20
CA PRO A 83 -0.10 13.80 -12.80
C PRO A 83 0.13 14.10 -11.31
N GLY A 84 -0.90 14.54 -10.58
CA GLY A 84 -0.79 14.95 -9.16
C GLY A 84 -1.74 14.20 -8.23
N VAL A 85 -2.29 14.90 -7.24
CA VAL A 85 -3.26 14.34 -6.29
C VAL A 85 -4.63 14.17 -6.99
N PRO A 86 -5.17 12.95 -7.09
CA PRO A 86 -6.50 12.72 -7.65
C PRO A 86 -7.61 13.22 -6.72
N ASP A 87 -8.76 13.60 -7.30
CA ASP A 87 -9.96 14.03 -6.57
C ASP A 87 -11.03 12.93 -6.42
N GLY A 88 -10.72 11.71 -6.86
CA GLY A 88 -11.57 10.53 -6.74
C GLY A 88 -11.43 9.79 -5.40
N PRO A 89 -12.39 8.90 -5.06
CA PRO A 89 -12.24 7.97 -3.94
C PRO A 89 -10.97 7.12 -4.06
N LEU A 90 -10.23 6.98 -2.96
CA LEU A 90 -9.02 6.16 -2.87
C LEU A 90 -9.32 4.85 -2.16
N LEU A 91 -8.95 3.73 -2.75
CA LEU A 91 -9.05 2.39 -2.17
C LEU A 91 -7.67 1.75 -2.22
N GLY A 92 -7.24 1.06 -1.16
CA GLY A 92 -5.96 0.38 -1.20
C GLY A 92 -5.73 -0.51 0.00
N ASN A 93 -4.60 -1.21 -0.03
CA ASN A 93 -4.18 -2.10 1.04
C ASN A 93 -2.78 -1.78 1.59
N GLY A 94 -2.20 -0.66 1.13
CA GLY A 94 -0.84 -0.24 1.46
C GLY A 94 0.22 -0.67 0.45
N ARG A 95 -0.12 -1.55 -0.51
CA ARG A 95 0.72 -1.93 -1.65
C ARG A 95 0.05 -1.59 -2.98
N LEU A 96 -1.15 -2.13 -3.19
CA LEU A 96 -2.03 -1.89 -4.33
C LEU A 96 -3.01 -0.77 -4.00
N GLY A 97 -3.17 0.16 -4.94
CA GLY A 97 -4.09 1.29 -4.87
C GLY A 97 -5.03 1.32 -6.06
N ALA A 98 -6.21 1.91 -5.85
CA ALA A 98 -7.20 2.19 -6.87
C ALA A 98 -7.80 3.58 -6.65
N VAL A 99 -7.76 4.42 -7.68
CA VAL A 99 -8.48 5.69 -7.72
C VAL A 99 -9.78 5.49 -8.48
N VAL A 100 -10.90 5.78 -7.84
CA VAL A 100 -12.22 5.63 -8.45
C VAL A 100 -12.56 6.90 -9.23
N SER A 101 -12.98 6.75 -10.48
CA SER A 101 -13.64 7.77 -11.28
C SER A 101 -15.01 7.26 -11.70
N PHE A 102 -15.96 8.16 -11.91
CA PHE A 102 -17.31 7.77 -12.30
C PHE A 102 -18.04 8.88 -13.05
N SER A 103 -18.96 8.53 -13.93
CA SER A 103 -19.78 9.46 -14.70
C SER A 103 -21.25 9.33 -14.33
N SER A 104 -22.01 10.44 -14.39
CA SER A 104 -23.44 10.44 -14.06
C SER A 104 -24.25 9.49 -14.95
N GLY A 105 -23.81 9.26 -16.19
CA GLY A 105 -24.52 8.49 -17.18
C GLY A 105 -25.78 9.16 -17.74
N LEU A 106 -25.94 10.47 -17.51
CA LEU A 106 -27.05 11.26 -18.04
C LEU A 106 -26.58 12.15 -19.19
N ASN A 107 -27.35 12.19 -20.27
CA ASN A 107 -27.32 13.28 -21.25
C ASN A 107 -28.61 14.10 -21.09
N GLY A 108 -28.50 15.27 -20.45
CA GLY A 108 -29.66 15.99 -19.94
C GLY A 108 -30.40 15.16 -18.89
N SER A 109 -31.65 14.78 -19.18
CA SER A 109 -32.47 13.90 -18.31
C SER A 109 -32.50 12.44 -18.78
N HIS A 110 -31.83 12.10 -19.89
CA HIS A 110 -31.89 10.78 -20.49
C HIS A 110 -30.71 9.90 -20.04
N PRO A 111 -30.96 8.70 -19.48
CA PRO A 111 -29.90 7.73 -19.18
C PRO A 111 -29.24 7.23 -20.48
N VAL A 112 -27.92 7.31 -20.54
CA VAL A 112 -27.10 6.83 -21.67
C VAL A 112 -26.21 5.69 -21.21
N ALA A 113 -25.20 5.99 -20.40
CA ALA A 113 -24.34 4.99 -19.78
C ALA A 113 -23.54 5.60 -18.64
N ALA A 114 -23.79 5.17 -17.41
CA ALA A 114 -22.91 5.48 -16.29
C ALA A 114 -21.66 4.63 -16.36
N GLU A 115 -20.53 5.22 -15.98
CA GLU A 115 -19.25 4.53 -15.88
C GLU A 115 -18.73 4.61 -14.46
N VAL A 116 -18.12 3.52 -14.01
CA VAL A 116 -17.29 3.47 -12.80
C VAL A 116 -15.98 2.81 -13.18
N ALA A 117 -14.88 3.52 -13.01
CA ALA A 117 -13.54 3.06 -13.36
C ALA A 117 -12.59 3.13 -12.15
N PHE A 118 -11.75 2.13 -12.03
CA PHE A 118 -10.74 1.95 -10.99
C PHE A 118 -9.36 2.03 -11.65
N HIS A 119 -8.69 3.17 -11.47
CA HIS A 119 -7.33 3.39 -11.98
C HIS A 119 -6.35 2.85 -10.96
N MET A 120 -5.63 1.80 -11.35
CA MET A 120 -4.81 0.99 -10.46
C MET A 120 -3.36 1.48 -10.47
N GLY A 121 -2.73 1.44 -9.31
CA GLY A 121 -1.29 1.69 -9.13
C GLY A 121 -0.73 0.81 -8.02
N HIS A 122 0.60 0.74 -7.92
CA HIS A 122 1.28 -0.11 -6.95
C HIS A 122 2.58 0.52 -6.45
N ASN A 123 2.84 0.45 -5.15
CA ASN A 123 4.05 1.02 -4.53
C ASN A 123 5.36 0.37 -4.96
N SER A 124 5.32 -0.74 -5.66
CA SER A 124 6.50 -1.33 -6.28
C SER A 124 6.58 -1.07 -7.79
N PHE A 125 5.56 -0.49 -8.42
CA PHE A 125 5.56 -0.24 -9.87
C PHE A 125 6.17 1.13 -10.17
N PHE A 126 7.31 1.13 -10.84
CA PHE A 126 8.04 2.32 -11.25
C PHE A 126 8.98 1.99 -12.41
N ALA A 127 9.29 2.97 -13.25
CA ALA A 127 10.35 2.86 -14.24
C ALA A 127 11.68 3.27 -13.61
N ALA A 128 12.67 2.39 -13.63
CA ALA A 128 14.04 2.74 -13.24
C ALA A 128 14.68 3.66 -14.29
N PRO A 129 15.59 4.57 -13.90
CA PRO A 129 16.30 5.40 -14.88
C PRO A 129 17.16 4.57 -15.83
N THR A 130 17.26 5.00 -17.09
CA THR A 130 18.04 4.31 -18.14
C THR A 130 19.36 5.03 -18.42
N SER A 131 20.37 4.31 -18.93
CA SER A 131 21.71 4.84 -19.20
C SER A 131 21.79 5.67 -20.51
N ASN A 132 21.11 6.81 -20.56
CA ASN A 132 21.07 7.74 -21.72
C ASN A 132 20.47 7.16 -23.00
N VAL A 133 19.74 6.04 -22.93
CA VAL A 133 18.99 5.51 -24.07
C VAL A 133 17.54 5.91 -23.89
N SER A 134 17.09 6.86 -24.72
CA SER A 134 15.70 7.29 -24.76
C SER A 134 14.83 6.13 -25.20
N SER A 135 13.83 5.78 -24.41
CA SER A 135 12.66 5.14 -24.96
C SER A 135 11.41 5.75 -24.35
N CYS A 136 10.79 6.57 -25.20
CA CYS A 136 9.41 6.97 -25.12
C CYS A 136 9.01 8.00 -24.06
N GLY A 137 8.97 9.28 -24.47
CA GLY A 137 7.97 10.25 -23.98
C GLY A 137 7.91 10.56 -22.49
N TYR A 138 8.80 9.99 -21.67
CA TYR A 138 9.21 10.59 -20.42
C TYR A 138 9.96 11.85 -20.80
N THR A 139 9.40 13.02 -20.53
CA THR A 139 10.01 14.31 -20.91
C THR A 139 11.38 14.53 -20.27
N ASP A 140 11.78 13.66 -19.35
CA ASP A 140 13.16 13.52 -18.91
C ASP A 140 13.57 12.04 -18.75
N ILE A 141 14.15 11.47 -19.80
CA ILE A 141 14.70 10.09 -19.84
C ILE A 141 15.92 9.88 -18.94
N THR A 142 16.45 10.95 -18.35
CA THR A 142 17.46 10.84 -17.30
C THR A 142 16.82 10.58 -15.95
N ARG A 143 15.48 10.62 -15.83
CA ARG A 143 14.75 10.56 -14.57
C ARG A 143 13.86 9.31 -14.46
N GLY A 144 14.11 8.47 -13.44
CA GLY A 144 13.22 7.36 -13.08
C GLY A 144 11.90 7.86 -12.50
N GLY A 145 10.96 6.97 -12.17
CA GLY A 145 9.76 7.40 -11.42
C GLY A 145 8.57 6.45 -11.46
N ARG A 146 7.56 6.77 -10.65
CA ARG A 146 6.27 6.08 -10.61
C ARG A 146 5.51 6.21 -11.93
N LYS A 147 4.69 5.20 -12.20
CA LYS A 147 3.91 5.05 -13.43
C LYS A 147 2.53 4.48 -13.12
N ALA A 148 1.56 4.75 -13.99
CA ALA A 148 0.21 4.22 -13.85
C ALA A 148 0.21 2.72 -14.22
N LEU A 149 -0.48 1.87 -13.47
CA LEU A 149 -0.45 0.44 -13.80
C LEU A 149 -1.47 0.07 -14.88
N GLY A 150 -2.66 0.68 -14.85
CA GLY A 150 -3.79 0.33 -15.70
C GLY A 150 -5.11 0.46 -14.94
N GLY A 151 -6.11 -0.35 -15.27
CA GLY A 151 -7.32 -0.39 -14.46
C GLY A 151 -8.47 -1.25 -14.92
N LEU A 152 -9.60 -1.12 -14.22
CA LEU A 152 -10.87 -1.82 -14.45
C LEU A 152 -12.03 -0.83 -14.64
N ARG A 153 -12.81 -0.98 -15.71
CA ARG A 153 -13.91 -0.07 -16.08
C ARG A 153 -15.18 -0.88 -16.18
N LEU A 154 -16.24 -0.41 -15.54
CA LEU A 154 -17.59 -0.94 -15.65
C LEU A 154 -18.45 0.13 -16.31
N ARG A 155 -18.97 -0.17 -17.49
CA ARG A 155 -19.91 0.70 -18.22
C ARG A 155 -21.30 0.10 -18.19
N PHE A 156 -22.23 0.80 -17.55
CA PHE A 156 -23.61 0.39 -17.33
C PHE A 156 -24.51 1.02 -18.39
N ARG A 157 -24.77 0.30 -19.49
CA ARG A 157 -25.59 0.81 -20.61
C ARG A 157 -27.04 1.04 -20.17
N GLY A 158 -27.60 2.19 -20.54
CA GLY A 158 -28.98 2.56 -20.19
C GLY A 158 -29.19 2.81 -18.69
N ALA A 159 -28.11 3.00 -17.92
CA ALA A 159 -28.16 3.30 -16.51
C ALA A 159 -27.50 4.64 -16.20
N HIS A 160 -27.91 5.25 -15.09
CA HIS A 160 -27.33 6.47 -14.55
C HIS A 160 -27.06 6.33 -13.06
N LEU A 161 -26.08 7.09 -12.54
CA LEU A 161 -25.83 7.17 -11.11
C LEU A 161 -27.01 7.84 -10.41
N ILE A 162 -27.40 7.29 -9.26
CA ILE A 162 -28.37 7.90 -8.36
C ILE A 162 -27.78 8.03 -6.95
N GLY A 163 -28.25 9.04 -6.23
CA GLY A 163 -27.71 9.37 -4.92
C GLY A 163 -26.26 9.86 -4.98
N VAL A 164 -25.58 9.82 -3.84
CA VAL A 164 -24.22 10.33 -3.68
C VAL A 164 -23.29 9.15 -3.43
N PRO A 165 -22.30 8.86 -4.30
CA PRO A 165 -21.28 7.85 -4.05
C PRO A 165 -20.57 8.07 -2.72
N ARG A 166 -20.27 6.97 -2.02
CA ARG A 166 -19.74 6.98 -0.65
C ARG A 166 -18.51 6.12 -0.53
N LEU A 167 -17.55 6.55 0.28
CA LEU A 167 -16.44 5.75 0.77
C LEU A 167 -16.56 5.63 2.29
N PHE A 168 -16.43 4.41 2.80
CA PHE A 168 -16.49 4.10 4.22
C PHE A 168 -15.09 3.74 4.75
N PRO A 169 -14.37 4.66 5.41
CA PRO A 169 -13.01 4.42 5.92
C PRO A 169 -12.92 3.26 6.93
N ARG A 170 -14.03 2.93 7.61
CA ARG A 170 -14.09 1.79 8.55
C ARG A 170 -13.59 0.48 7.93
N ASN A 171 -13.73 0.32 6.62
CA ASN A 171 -13.30 -0.86 5.87
C ASN A 171 -12.93 -0.56 4.41
N GLY A 172 -12.62 0.70 4.08
CA GLY A 172 -12.27 1.12 2.71
C GLY A 172 -13.27 0.71 1.62
N THR A 173 -14.56 0.56 1.92
CA THR A 173 -15.56 0.16 0.92
C THR A 173 -16.13 1.38 0.22
N PHE A 174 -15.99 1.42 -1.09
CA PHE A 174 -16.71 2.34 -1.99
C PHE A 174 -18.09 1.78 -2.34
N VAL A 175 -19.09 2.66 -2.39
CA VAL A 175 -20.47 2.31 -2.75
C VAL A 175 -21.03 3.33 -3.73
N ALA A 176 -21.58 2.83 -4.84
CA ALA A 176 -22.35 3.61 -5.81
C ALA A 176 -23.69 2.93 -6.09
N MET A 177 -24.72 3.73 -6.34
CA MET A 177 -26.05 3.26 -6.71
C MET A 177 -26.32 3.69 -8.15
N LEU A 178 -26.81 2.76 -8.97
CA LEU A 178 -27.12 2.99 -10.37
C LEU A 178 -28.56 2.58 -10.64
N LEU A 179 -29.30 3.40 -11.37
CA LEU A 179 -30.65 3.08 -11.83
C LEU A 179 -30.61 2.80 -13.33
N GLY A 180 -30.86 1.53 -13.68
CA GLY A 180 -31.07 1.10 -15.06
C GLY A 180 -32.52 0.70 -15.32
N GLU A 181 -32.83 0.32 -16.56
CA GLU A 181 -34.18 -0.11 -16.98
C GLU A 181 -34.74 -1.25 -16.12
N ALA A 182 -33.89 -2.22 -15.75
CA ALA A 182 -34.29 -3.38 -14.96
C ALA A 182 -34.46 -3.07 -13.46
N GLY A 183 -34.01 -1.89 -13.00
CA GLY A 183 -34.10 -1.44 -11.61
C GLY A 183 -32.77 -1.01 -11.01
N LEU A 184 -32.74 -0.96 -9.68
CA LEU A 184 -31.65 -0.44 -8.88
C LEU A 184 -30.50 -1.44 -8.73
N VAL A 185 -29.31 -1.06 -9.17
CA VAL A 185 -28.05 -1.80 -8.99
C VAL A 185 -27.18 -1.09 -7.97
N ARG A 186 -26.73 -1.82 -6.96
CA ARG A 186 -25.75 -1.36 -5.98
C ARG A 186 -24.39 -1.95 -6.32
N LEU A 187 -23.42 -1.08 -6.58
CA LEU A 187 -22.01 -1.42 -6.70
C LEU A 187 -21.34 -1.22 -5.34
N THR A 188 -20.62 -2.23 -4.88
CA THR A 188 -19.69 -2.13 -3.75
C THR A 188 -18.30 -2.55 -4.20
N ALA A 189 -17.27 -1.79 -3.85
CA ALA A 189 -15.89 -2.12 -4.21
C ALA A 189 -14.92 -1.86 -3.07
N PHE A 190 -13.91 -2.71 -2.92
CA PHE A 190 -12.79 -2.51 -2.00
C PHE A 190 -11.55 -3.26 -2.48
N VAL A 191 -10.36 -2.78 -2.11
CA VAL A 191 -9.11 -3.55 -2.25
C VAL A 191 -8.96 -4.42 -1.00
N HIS A 192 -8.71 -5.73 -1.17
CA HIS A 192 -8.56 -6.65 -0.04
C HIS A 192 -7.39 -6.22 0.86
N ALA A 193 -7.56 -6.32 2.18
CA ALA A 193 -6.70 -5.62 3.13
C ALA A 193 -5.24 -6.15 3.18
N THR A 194 -5.01 -7.36 2.68
CA THR A 194 -3.71 -8.06 2.68
C THR A 194 -3.40 -8.79 1.37
N GLU A 195 -4.33 -8.83 0.42
CA GLU A 195 -4.13 -9.47 -0.89
C GLU A 195 -4.27 -8.38 -1.95
N ASP A 196 -3.46 -8.44 -3.00
CA ASP A 196 -3.46 -7.44 -4.07
C ASP A 196 -4.57 -7.75 -5.08
N VAL A 197 -5.81 -7.73 -4.57
CA VAL A 197 -7.03 -7.97 -5.33
C VAL A 197 -8.05 -6.86 -5.07
N LEU A 198 -8.57 -6.28 -6.14
CA LEU A 198 -9.74 -5.42 -6.11
C LEU A 198 -10.99 -6.29 -6.26
N LEU A 199 -11.94 -6.12 -5.35
CA LEU A 199 -13.19 -6.86 -5.31
C LEU A 199 -14.33 -5.90 -5.61
N VAL A 200 -15.09 -6.15 -6.67
CA VAL A 200 -16.27 -5.38 -7.08
C VAL A 200 -17.49 -6.29 -7.12
N ASN A 201 -18.53 -5.95 -6.36
CA ASN A 201 -19.77 -6.71 -6.30
C ASN A 201 -20.95 -5.86 -6.78
N LEU A 202 -21.77 -6.44 -7.64
CA LEU A 202 -23.00 -5.84 -8.16
C LEU A 202 -24.20 -6.60 -7.61
N THR A 203 -25.02 -5.91 -6.83
CA THR A 203 -26.25 -6.46 -6.25
C THR A 203 -27.46 -5.73 -6.84
N GLY A 204 -28.45 -6.48 -7.32
CA GLY A 204 -29.61 -5.93 -8.00
C GLY A 204 -30.04 -6.77 -9.22
N PRO A 205 -30.99 -6.28 -10.01
CA PRO A 205 -31.47 -6.97 -11.20
C PRO A 205 -30.38 -7.00 -12.28
N SER A 206 -30.52 -7.93 -13.22
CA SER A 206 -29.55 -8.18 -14.30
C SER A 206 -29.31 -6.94 -15.17
N ALA A 207 -28.24 -6.20 -14.91
CA ALA A 207 -27.77 -5.14 -15.80
C ALA A 207 -26.82 -5.72 -16.86
N LYS A 208 -26.86 -5.14 -18.07
CA LYS A 208 -25.79 -5.34 -19.07
C LYS A 208 -24.65 -4.40 -18.71
N VAL A 209 -23.52 -4.97 -18.30
CA VAL A 209 -22.33 -4.21 -17.90
C VAL A 209 -21.18 -4.60 -18.79
N ASP A 210 -20.60 -3.63 -19.50
CA ASP A 210 -19.36 -3.85 -20.22
C ASP A 210 -18.23 -3.72 -19.19
N VAL A 211 -17.44 -4.78 -19.02
CA VAL A 211 -16.28 -4.79 -18.13
C VAL A 211 -15.03 -4.79 -18.99
N SER A 212 -14.20 -3.78 -18.79
CA SER A 212 -12.93 -3.64 -19.50
C SER A 212 -11.78 -3.60 -18.51
N VAL A 213 -10.70 -4.32 -18.81
CA VAL A 213 -9.42 -4.18 -18.11
C VAL A 213 -8.45 -3.57 -19.09
N TRP A 214 -7.76 -2.50 -18.70
CA TRP A 214 -6.77 -1.84 -19.53
C TRP A 214 -5.41 -1.73 -18.85
N THR A 215 -4.40 -1.59 -19.67
CA THR A 215 -3.07 -1.11 -19.29
C THR A 215 -2.55 -0.17 -20.35
N TYR A 216 -1.55 0.64 -20.00
CA TYR A 216 -0.85 1.50 -20.95
C TYR A 216 0.20 0.65 -21.69
N THR A 217 0.32 0.79 -23.01
CA THR A 217 1.28 -0.02 -23.80
C THR A 217 2.74 0.44 -23.59
N GLY A 218 2.95 1.48 -22.79
CA GLY A 218 4.09 2.37 -22.92
C GLY A 218 4.03 3.13 -24.26
N CYS A 219 4.65 4.31 -24.29
CA CYS A 219 4.95 5.10 -25.49
C CYS A 219 3.78 5.51 -26.40
N SER A 220 3.21 6.70 -26.24
CA SER A 220 2.40 7.36 -27.30
C SER A 220 3.12 7.42 -28.65
N GLY A 221 2.72 6.56 -29.60
CA GLY A 221 3.19 6.60 -30.99
C GLY A 221 3.02 5.28 -31.76
N ALA A 222 2.97 5.37 -33.09
CA ALA A 222 3.02 4.20 -33.98
C ALA A 222 4.40 3.51 -33.89
N PRO A 223 4.47 2.17 -34.02
CA PRO A 223 5.73 1.42 -33.93
C PRO A 223 6.69 1.81 -35.07
N ASN A 224 7.96 2.07 -34.77
CA ASN A 224 9.01 2.25 -35.78
C ASN A 224 10.12 1.19 -35.63
N PRO A 225 10.02 0.04 -36.32
CA PRO A 225 10.93 -1.11 -36.13
C PRO A 225 12.38 -0.90 -36.59
N LYS A 226 12.76 0.31 -37.01
CA LYS A 226 14.11 0.61 -37.55
C LYS A 226 14.92 1.62 -36.73
N ALA A 227 14.42 2.10 -35.59
CA ALA A 227 15.14 3.05 -34.75
C ALA A 227 15.41 2.46 -33.34
N ALA A 228 16.67 2.53 -32.90
CA ALA A 228 17.01 2.41 -31.48
C ALA A 228 16.22 3.48 -30.71
N GLY A 229 15.50 3.09 -29.65
CA GLY A 229 14.56 3.93 -28.91
C GLY A 229 13.07 3.68 -29.19
N THR A 230 12.72 2.51 -29.76
CA THR A 230 11.34 2.04 -29.92
C THR A 230 10.95 0.97 -28.90
N ASP A 231 11.40 1.13 -27.65
CA ASP A 231 11.17 0.13 -26.61
C ASP A 231 9.72 0.21 -26.11
N ARG A 232 8.84 -0.62 -26.69
CA ARG A 232 7.53 -0.88 -26.07
C ARG A 232 7.75 -1.70 -24.82
N LEU A 233 7.28 -1.26 -23.66
CA LEU A 233 7.20 -2.14 -22.49
C LEU A 233 6.38 -3.38 -22.89
N PRO A 234 6.86 -4.61 -22.63
CA PRO A 234 6.09 -5.81 -22.89
C PRO A 234 4.70 -5.68 -22.28
N THR A 235 3.70 -5.64 -23.16
CA THR A 235 2.30 -5.45 -22.83
C THR A 235 1.51 -6.40 -23.71
N SER A 236 0.57 -7.11 -23.10
CA SER A 236 -0.29 -8.06 -23.80
C SER A 236 -1.69 -7.94 -23.25
N ALA A 237 -2.70 -8.11 -24.10
CA ALA A 237 -4.07 -8.36 -23.69
C ALA A 237 -4.45 -9.78 -24.08
N ALA A 238 -4.99 -10.52 -23.12
CA ALA A 238 -5.59 -11.82 -23.35
C ALA A 238 -7.03 -11.82 -22.84
N ALA A 239 -7.92 -12.49 -23.57
CA ALA A 239 -9.32 -12.63 -23.20
C ALA A 239 -9.76 -14.07 -23.40
N SER A 240 -10.46 -14.62 -22.42
CA SER A 240 -11.20 -15.87 -22.51
C SER A 240 -12.63 -15.66 -22.01
N SER A 241 -13.47 -16.66 -22.16
CA SER A 241 -14.83 -16.62 -21.61
C SER A 241 -14.86 -16.52 -20.09
N GLU A 242 -13.74 -16.59 -19.35
CA GLU A 242 -13.74 -16.52 -17.87
C GLU A 242 -12.79 -15.46 -17.29
N MET A 243 -11.96 -14.85 -18.15
CA MET A 243 -10.82 -14.05 -17.70
C MET A 243 -10.42 -12.98 -18.72
N LEU A 244 -10.14 -11.77 -18.23
CA LEU A 244 -9.40 -10.75 -18.97
C LEU A 244 -8.05 -10.56 -18.29
N GLN A 245 -6.99 -10.42 -19.07
CA GLN A 245 -5.66 -10.16 -18.55
C GLN A 245 -4.99 -9.08 -19.39
N VAL A 246 -4.39 -8.12 -18.70
CA VAL A 246 -3.42 -7.20 -19.29
C VAL A 246 -2.11 -7.27 -18.51
N SER A 247 -0.99 -6.98 -19.16
CA SER A 247 0.31 -6.94 -18.52
C SER A 247 1.11 -5.68 -18.86
N ARG A 248 1.95 -5.22 -17.94
CA ARG A 248 2.88 -4.10 -18.15
C ARG A 248 4.18 -4.34 -17.39
N ALA A 249 5.32 -4.16 -18.06
CA ALA A 249 6.63 -4.21 -17.41
C ALA A 249 6.99 -2.89 -16.70
N ASP A 250 7.79 -2.97 -15.64
CA ASP A 250 8.32 -1.82 -14.89
C ASP A 250 9.68 -1.31 -15.46
N GLY A 251 10.08 -1.79 -16.63
CA GLY A 251 11.30 -1.36 -17.33
C GLY A 251 11.75 -2.35 -18.42
N TRP A 252 12.99 -2.20 -18.89
CA TRP A 252 13.69 -3.14 -19.78
C TRP A 252 15.01 -3.62 -19.18
N GLU A 253 15.32 -4.93 -19.26
CA GLU A 253 16.48 -5.55 -18.58
C GLU A 253 17.83 -4.94 -18.99
N TYR A 254 17.97 -4.47 -20.23
CA TYR A 254 19.23 -3.89 -20.75
C TYR A 254 19.44 -2.42 -20.30
N GLN A 255 18.41 -1.77 -19.76
CA GLN A 255 18.41 -0.33 -19.46
C GLN A 255 18.44 -0.03 -17.96
N ALA A 256 17.94 -0.94 -17.14
CA ALA A 256 17.84 -0.76 -15.70
C ALA A 256 19.17 -1.16 -15.03
N ARG A 257 20.01 -0.18 -14.64
CA ARG A 257 21.37 -0.34 -14.05
C ARG A 257 21.41 -1.32 -12.85
N GLY A 258 21.41 -2.62 -13.09
CA GLY A 258 21.38 -3.67 -12.04
C GLY A 258 20.02 -3.92 -11.39
N TYR A 259 18.94 -3.28 -11.86
CA TYR A 259 17.58 -3.50 -11.34
C TYR A 259 16.86 -4.63 -12.09
N LYS A 260 16.21 -5.53 -11.35
CA LYS A 260 15.49 -6.68 -11.93
C LYS A 260 14.10 -6.25 -12.36
N VAL A 261 13.90 -6.18 -13.67
CA VAL A 261 12.61 -5.86 -14.28
C VAL A 261 11.56 -6.93 -14.01
N ARG A 262 10.34 -6.48 -13.73
CA ARG A 262 9.17 -7.30 -13.46
C ARG A 262 8.03 -6.96 -14.42
N GLU A 263 7.19 -7.94 -14.66
CA GLU A 263 5.93 -7.81 -15.39
C GLU A 263 4.76 -7.87 -14.41
N PHE A 264 3.88 -6.88 -14.48
CA PHE A 264 2.71 -6.77 -13.63
C PHE A 264 1.46 -7.12 -14.44
N HIS A 265 0.70 -8.10 -13.98
CA HIS A 265 -0.53 -8.55 -14.62
C HIS A 265 -1.74 -8.09 -13.82
N LEU A 266 -2.72 -7.51 -14.51
CA LEU A 266 -4.06 -7.29 -13.99
C LEU A 266 -4.99 -8.34 -14.60
N ILE A 267 -5.55 -9.22 -13.77
CA ILE A 267 -6.34 -10.37 -14.20
C ILE A 267 -7.76 -10.25 -13.62
N ALA A 268 -8.73 -9.88 -14.46
CA ALA A 268 -10.13 -9.84 -14.07
C ALA A 268 -10.81 -11.19 -14.27
N ARG A 269 -11.61 -11.60 -13.29
CA ARG A 269 -12.43 -12.83 -13.33
C ARG A 269 -13.86 -12.51 -12.89
N THR A 270 -14.82 -13.22 -13.49
CA THR A 270 -16.24 -13.08 -13.16
C THR A 270 -16.97 -14.43 -13.29
N GLY A 271 -18.10 -14.60 -12.58
CA GLY A 271 -18.81 -15.89 -12.50
C GLY A 271 -19.79 -16.23 -13.65
N SER A 272 -20.06 -15.33 -14.59
CA SER A 272 -20.94 -15.59 -15.74
C SER A 272 -20.62 -14.67 -16.90
N LEU A 273 -20.20 -15.23 -18.04
CA LEU A 273 -19.55 -14.48 -19.10
C LEU A 273 -19.98 -14.89 -20.50
N ALA A 274 -20.10 -13.89 -21.38
CA ALA A 274 -20.30 -14.06 -22.80
C ALA A 274 -19.43 -13.06 -23.58
N ASN A 275 -18.90 -13.50 -24.74
CA ASN A 275 -18.26 -12.66 -25.76
C ASN A 275 -17.10 -11.78 -25.26
N ALA A 276 -16.03 -12.41 -24.76
CA ALA A 276 -14.80 -11.70 -24.40
C ALA A 276 -13.92 -11.45 -25.65
N HIS A 277 -13.38 -10.25 -25.77
CA HIS A 277 -12.50 -9.85 -26.88
C HIS A 277 -11.33 -8.99 -26.36
N ALA A 278 -10.18 -9.07 -27.04
CA ALA A 278 -9.00 -8.25 -26.76
C ALA A 278 -8.78 -7.23 -27.89
N SER A 279 -8.30 -6.03 -27.53
CA SER A 279 -8.06 -4.89 -28.42
C SER A 279 -6.78 -4.15 -28.02
N GLU A 280 -6.11 -3.55 -29.01
CA GLU A 280 -4.95 -2.65 -28.83
C GLU A 280 -5.35 -1.15 -28.83
N SER A 281 -6.64 -0.84 -28.66
CA SER A 281 -7.18 0.51 -28.55
C SER A 281 -8.17 0.59 -27.37
N CYS A 282 -8.11 1.65 -26.57
CA CYS A 282 -8.85 1.77 -25.29
C CYS A 282 -9.71 3.03 -25.19
N GLU A 283 -10.59 3.25 -26.18
CA GLU A 283 -11.70 4.22 -26.19
C GLU A 283 -11.72 5.22 -25.02
N GLY A 284 -11.20 6.44 -25.26
CA GLY A 284 -11.23 7.54 -24.29
C GLY A 284 -10.07 7.59 -23.30
N LEU A 285 -9.06 6.71 -23.42
CA LEU A 285 -7.76 6.90 -22.76
C LEU A 285 -6.78 7.61 -23.73
N GLU A 286 -6.00 8.56 -23.23
CA GLU A 286 -4.93 9.19 -24.00
C GLU A 286 -3.71 8.27 -24.10
N GLY A 287 -3.13 8.17 -25.29
CA GLY A 287 -1.98 7.31 -25.56
C GLY A 287 -2.34 5.88 -25.99
N PRO A 288 -1.33 5.04 -26.28
CA PRO A 288 -1.52 3.69 -26.72
C PRO A 288 -1.60 2.77 -25.50
N CYS A 289 -2.42 1.74 -25.64
CA CYS A 289 -2.91 1.00 -24.51
C CYS A 289 -3.40 -0.37 -25.00
N SER A 290 -3.50 -1.33 -24.08
CA SER A 290 -4.06 -2.65 -24.37
C SER A 290 -5.27 -2.86 -23.48
N MET A 291 -6.35 -3.40 -24.05
CA MET A 291 -7.62 -3.56 -23.35
C MET A 291 -8.26 -4.90 -23.68
N GLY A 292 -8.68 -5.62 -22.64
CA GLY A 292 -9.64 -6.71 -22.75
C GLY A 292 -11.03 -6.20 -22.40
N THR A 293 -12.08 -6.63 -23.11
CA THR A 293 -13.47 -6.30 -22.80
C THR A 293 -14.35 -7.54 -22.84
N LEU A 294 -15.31 -7.61 -21.91
CA LEU A 294 -16.35 -8.63 -21.85
C LEU A 294 -17.68 -8.00 -21.46
N VAL A 295 -18.79 -8.72 -21.69
CA VAL A 295 -20.13 -8.27 -21.29
C VAL A 295 -20.68 -9.19 -20.20
N LEU A 296 -21.01 -8.59 -19.05
CA LEU A 296 -21.73 -9.25 -17.97
C LEU A 296 -23.24 -9.12 -18.15
N ARG A 297 -23.94 -10.19 -17.76
CA ARG A 297 -25.40 -10.20 -17.63
C ARG A 297 -25.77 -10.79 -16.28
N GLY A 298 -26.46 -10.01 -15.45
CA GLY A 298 -26.90 -10.51 -14.13
C GLY A 298 -26.26 -9.79 -12.96
N ALA A 299 -26.68 -10.20 -11.76
CA ALA A 299 -25.89 -9.97 -10.56
C ALA A 299 -24.54 -10.70 -10.72
N ALA A 300 -23.45 -9.99 -10.45
CA ALA A 300 -22.11 -10.46 -10.75
C ALA A 300 -21.09 -9.90 -9.76
N ALA A 301 -20.08 -10.71 -9.47
CA ALA A 301 -18.87 -10.28 -8.79
C ALA A 301 -17.72 -10.28 -9.82
N VAL A 302 -16.90 -9.23 -9.76
CA VAL A 302 -15.66 -9.09 -10.50
C VAL A 302 -14.52 -9.02 -9.49
N SER A 303 -13.54 -9.91 -9.61
CA SER A 303 -12.26 -9.78 -8.92
C SER A 303 -11.19 -9.37 -9.92
N LEU A 304 -10.34 -8.43 -9.56
CA LEU A 304 -9.17 -8.02 -10.34
C LEU A 304 -7.91 -8.30 -9.51
N ASP A 305 -7.22 -9.37 -9.85
CA ASP A 305 -5.95 -9.77 -9.24
C ASP A 305 -4.78 -8.98 -9.84
N MET A 306 -3.86 -8.52 -9.00
CA MET A 306 -2.57 -7.98 -9.42
C MET A 306 -1.45 -8.97 -9.08
N LEU A 307 -0.66 -9.36 -10.09
CA LEU A 307 0.49 -10.24 -9.93
C LEU A 307 1.75 -9.61 -10.52
N ALA A 308 2.79 -9.43 -9.71
CA ALA A 308 4.12 -9.09 -10.18
C ALA A 308 4.97 -10.36 -10.36
N ILE A 309 5.55 -10.56 -11.55
CA ILE A 309 6.42 -11.69 -11.87
C ILE A 309 7.73 -11.22 -12.50
N LYS A 310 8.75 -12.07 -12.53
CA LYS A 310 9.97 -11.79 -13.30
C LYS A 310 9.62 -11.67 -14.79
N LEU A 311 10.21 -10.69 -15.49
CA LEU A 311 10.01 -10.53 -16.92
C LEU A 311 10.23 -11.84 -17.70
N GLY A 312 9.31 -12.18 -18.60
CA GLY A 312 9.36 -13.40 -19.42
C GLY A 312 9.01 -14.70 -18.68
N ALA A 313 8.72 -14.65 -17.38
CA ALA A 313 8.16 -15.79 -16.67
C ALA A 313 6.70 -16.03 -17.09
N ARG A 314 6.23 -17.27 -17.00
CA ARG A 314 4.79 -17.55 -17.19
C ARG A 314 4.03 -17.13 -15.93
N PRO A 315 2.98 -16.29 -16.04
CA PRO A 315 2.15 -15.98 -14.89
C PRO A 315 1.50 -17.25 -14.36
N LYS A 316 1.59 -17.48 -13.06
CA LYS A 316 0.78 -18.51 -12.40
C LYS A 316 -0.67 -18.03 -12.40
N SER A 317 -1.61 -18.95 -12.59
CA SER A 317 -3.02 -18.63 -12.37
C SER A 317 -3.20 -18.10 -10.95
N PRO A 318 -3.85 -16.93 -10.75
CA PRO A 318 -4.16 -16.47 -9.40
C PRO A 318 -4.99 -17.52 -8.65
N PRO A 319 -4.92 -17.57 -7.31
CA PRO A 319 -5.71 -18.52 -6.52
C PRO A 319 -7.21 -18.35 -6.80
N SER A 320 -7.98 -19.43 -6.60
CA SER A 320 -9.44 -19.35 -6.62
C SER A 320 -9.91 -18.60 -5.38
N HIS A 321 -10.72 -17.55 -5.57
CA HIS A 321 -11.21 -16.72 -4.48
C HIS A 321 -12.56 -17.18 -3.98
N CYS A 322 -12.66 -17.49 -2.69
CA CYS A 322 -13.95 -17.58 -2.02
C CYS A 322 -14.32 -16.20 -1.49
N TRP A 323 -15.30 -15.54 -2.12
CA TRP A 323 -15.67 -14.15 -1.81
C TRP A 323 -15.94 -13.93 -0.32
N SER A 324 -16.72 -14.82 0.32
CA SER A 324 -17.07 -14.69 1.73
C SER A 324 -15.87 -14.81 2.66
N GLN A 325 -14.85 -15.59 2.29
CA GLN A 325 -13.60 -15.71 3.04
C GLN A 325 -12.75 -14.45 2.91
N LEU A 326 -12.58 -13.92 1.69
CA LEU A 326 -11.88 -12.65 1.48
C LEU A 326 -12.57 -11.49 2.20
N GLU A 327 -13.90 -11.41 2.13
CA GLU A 327 -14.64 -10.36 2.80
C GLU A 327 -14.50 -10.46 4.33
N ALA A 328 -14.55 -11.67 4.90
CA ALA A 328 -14.35 -11.89 6.33
C ALA A 328 -12.93 -11.48 6.77
N ALA A 329 -11.89 -11.96 6.07
CA ALA A 329 -10.50 -11.64 6.37
C ALA A 329 -10.20 -10.14 6.24
N HIS A 330 -10.74 -9.50 5.19
CA HIS A 330 -10.64 -8.05 5.02
C HIS A 330 -11.25 -7.28 6.20
N ARG A 331 -12.45 -7.67 6.65
CA ARG A 331 -13.12 -7.03 7.79
C ARG A 331 -12.34 -7.21 9.09
N GLU A 332 -11.74 -8.36 9.31
CA GLU A 332 -10.92 -8.65 10.49
C GLU A 332 -9.69 -7.72 10.55
N VAL A 333 -8.98 -7.54 9.44
CA VAL A 333 -7.81 -6.66 9.37
C VAL A 333 -8.19 -5.21 9.64
N TRP A 334 -9.28 -4.71 9.05
CA TRP A 334 -9.78 -3.36 9.33
C TRP A 334 -10.27 -3.19 10.77
N ALA A 335 -10.88 -4.23 11.34
CA ALA A 335 -11.29 -4.23 12.74
C ALA A 335 -10.08 -4.18 13.68
N ALA A 336 -8.98 -4.87 13.35
CA ALA A 336 -7.74 -4.81 14.12
C ALA A 336 -7.03 -3.46 13.97
N PHE A 337 -7.03 -2.87 12.76
CA PHE A 337 -6.48 -1.54 12.52
C PHE A 337 -7.20 -0.49 13.39
N TRP A 338 -8.52 -0.38 13.26
CA TRP A 338 -9.31 0.62 13.99
C TRP A 338 -9.45 0.34 15.50
N SER A 339 -8.97 -0.79 16.02
CA SER A 339 -8.91 -1.02 17.48
C SER A 339 -7.67 -0.41 18.15
N LYS A 340 -6.66 0.02 17.39
CA LYS A 340 -5.40 0.52 17.96
C LYS A 340 -5.49 1.94 18.52
N SER A 341 -6.31 2.79 17.91
CA SER A 341 -6.52 4.16 18.35
C SER A 341 -7.87 4.71 17.88
N PHE A 342 -8.41 5.68 18.62
CA PHE A 342 -9.59 6.45 18.23
C PHE A 342 -9.53 7.83 18.90
N ILE A 343 -10.18 8.81 18.28
CA ILE A 343 -10.44 10.11 18.91
C ILE A 343 -11.93 10.39 18.89
N ARG A 344 -12.38 11.28 19.78
CA ARG A 344 -13.74 11.83 19.73
C ARG A 344 -13.67 13.30 20.09
N ILE A 345 -13.99 14.15 19.14
CA ILE A 345 -13.97 15.61 19.29
C ILE A 345 -15.34 16.15 18.84
N PRO A 346 -16.40 16.02 19.65
CA PRO A 346 -17.75 16.43 19.25
C PRO A 346 -17.86 17.91 18.88
N ALA A 347 -17.00 18.75 19.47
CA ALA A 347 -16.91 20.17 19.18
C ALA A 347 -16.25 20.49 17.83
N SER A 348 -15.51 19.54 17.24
CA SER A 348 -14.87 19.68 15.93
C SER A 348 -15.00 18.40 15.10
N PRO A 349 -16.18 18.13 14.52
CA PRO A 349 -16.40 16.97 13.65
C PRO A 349 -15.51 17.01 12.39
N VAL A 350 -15.06 18.19 11.97
CA VAL A 350 -14.13 18.36 10.84
C VAL A 350 -12.74 17.85 11.21
N THR A 351 -12.20 18.22 12.37
CA THR A 351 -10.91 17.69 12.84
C THR A 351 -10.99 16.19 13.05
N GLU A 352 -12.09 15.69 13.63
CA GLU A 352 -12.33 14.25 13.78
C GLU A 352 -12.31 13.54 12.41
N PHE A 353 -13.03 14.06 11.42
CA PHE A 353 -13.05 13.54 10.05
C PHE A 353 -11.64 13.48 9.45
N PHE A 354 -10.86 14.57 9.53
CA PHE A 354 -9.52 14.59 8.96
C PHE A 354 -8.56 13.64 9.67
N TRP A 355 -8.63 13.48 10.99
CA TRP A 355 -7.82 12.48 11.68
C TRP A 355 -8.12 11.07 11.17
N TYR A 356 -9.40 10.69 11.07
CA TYR A 356 -9.79 9.38 10.54
C TYR A 356 -9.37 9.19 9.08
N MET A 357 -9.51 10.23 8.25
CA MET A 357 -9.09 10.15 6.85
C MET A 357 -7.57 10.08 6.70
N SER A 358 -6.78 10.77 7.55
CA SER A 358 -5.33 10.65 7.56
C SER A 358 -4.87 9.24 7.94
N GLN A 359 -5.46 8.64 8.98
CA GLN A 359 -5.14 7.24 9.35
C GLN A 359 -5.57 6.26 8.25
N TYR A 360 -6.74 6.50 7.64
CA TYR A 360 -7.21 5.70 6.51
C TYR A 360 -6.23 5.76 5.33
N ILE A 361 -5.83 6.97 4.90
CA ILE A 361 -4.88 7.18 3.80
C ILE A 361 -3.53 6.54 4.12
N LEU A 362 -3.00 6.72 5.33
CA LEU A 362 -1.75 6.08 5.76
C LEU A 362 -1.81 4.55 5.60
N ARG A 363 -2.91 3.93 6.07
CA ARG A 363 -3.10 2.47 5.98
C ARG A 363 -3.23 1.94 4.57
N ILE A 364 -3.89 2.69 3.68
CA ILE A 364 -4.07 2.27 2.28
C ILE A 364 -2.87 2.62 1.40
N SER A 365 -1.95 3.46 1.90
CA SER A 365 -0.72 3.87 1.20
C SER A 365 0.54 3.14 1.62
N SER A 366 0.69 2.70 2.87
CA SER A 366 1.99 2.22 3.38
C SER A 366 1.91 0.89 4.12
N MET A 367 2.00 -0.22 3.37
CA MET A 367 2.21 -1.58 3.87
C MET A 367 3.11 -2.36 2.89
N GLY A 368 3.61 -3.52 3.30
CA GLY A 368 4.42 -4.38 2.42
C GLY A 368 5.90 -4.00 2.40
N ASP A 369 6.53 -4.14 1.23
CA ASP A 369 7.98 -4.10 1.04
C ASP A 369 8.49 -2.86 0.28
N ALA A 370 7.60 -1.98 -0.17
CA ALA A 370 7.96 -0.79 -0.93
C ALA A 370 7.25 0.44 -0.37
N SER A 371 8.02 1.48 -0.02
CA SER A 371 7.45 2.73 0.49
C SER A 371 6.56 3.40 -0.55
N PRO A 372 5.44 4.04 -0.14
CA PRO A 372 4.77 5.01 -0.98
C PRO A 372 5.74 6.14 -1.36
N GLY A 373 5.58 6.66 -2.58
CA GLY A 373 6.12 7.97 -2.96
C GLY A 373 5.08 9.08 -2.76
N LEU A 374 5.29 10.25 -3.36
CA LEU A 374 4.45 11.46 -3.17
C LEU A 374 2.94 11.24 -3.29
N PHE A 375 2.50 10.35 -4.17
CA PHE A 375 1.08 10.06 -4.43
C PHE A 375 0.65 8.65 -3.97
N GLY A 376 1.47 7.98 -3.15
CA GLY A 376 1.23 6.60 -2.73
C GLY A 376 1.06 5.65 -3.91
N PRO A 377 0.23 4.61 -3.78
CA PRO A 377 -0.10 3.71 -4.89
C PRO A 377 -1.19 4.28 -5.81
N PHE A 378 -1.54 5.56 -5.71
CA PHE A 378 -2.66 6.21 -6.41
C PHE A 378 -2.23 6.93 -7.69
N VAL A 379 -1.27 6.34 -8.40
CA VAL A 379 -0.70 6.90 -9.61
C VAL A 379 -1.59 6.55 -10.81
N THR A 380 -2.12 7.58 -11.46
CA THR A 380 -3.09 7.45 -12.58
C THR A 380 -2.55 7.97 -13.91
N ASP A 381 -1.33 8.49 -13.91
CA ASP A 381 -0.64 9.04 -15.08
C ASP A 381 0.82 8.53 -15.12
N ASP A 382 1.43 8.52 -16.29
CA ASP A 382 2.84 8.17 -16.47
C ASP A 382 3.78 9.38 -16.31
N GLN A 383 3.26 10.59 -16.46
CA GLN A 383 3.95 11.88 -16.30
C GLN A 383 3.67 12.48 -14.92
N VAL A 384 3.88 11.68 -13.88
CA VAL A 384 3.66 12.07 -12.49
C VAL A 384 4.59 13.24 -12.10
N ASN A 385 4.03 14.25 -11.43
CA ASN A 385 4.79 15.38 -10.92
C ASN A 385 5.91 14.91 -9.97
N TRP A 386 7.09 15.52 -10.08
CA TRP A 386 8.28 15.14 -9.30
C TRP A 386 8.55 13.63 -9.30
N MET A 387 8.29 12.97 -10.44
CA MET A 387 8.49 11.53 -10.63
C MET A 387 7.64 10.63 -9.71
N GLY A 388 6.79 11.20 -8.84
CA GLY A 388 6.07 10.49 -7.80
C GLY A 388 6.96 9.73 -6.80
N ASP A 389 8.23 10.10 -6.70
CA ASP A 389 9.24 9.34 -5.95
C ASP A 389 9.21 9.62 -4.44
N LEU A 390 10.23 9.14 -3.71
CA LEU A 390 10.45 9.57 -2.33
C LEU A 390 11.40 10.77 -2.36
N THR A 391 10.85 11.93 -2.02
CA THR A 391 11.63 13.17 -1.83
C THR A 391 12.02 13.30 -0.36
N LEU A 392 13.33 13.20 -0.08
CA LEU A 392 13.92 13.01 1.26
C LEU A 392 14.29 14.32 1.97
N ASN A 393 13.78 15.45 1.51
CA ASN A 393 14.02 16.75 2.14
C ASN A 393 12.91 17.22 3.08
N TYR A 394 11.79 16.48 3.15
CA TYR A 394 10.74 16.54 4.19
C TYR A 394 9.50 15.71 3.78
N ASN A 395 9.24 15.52 2.47
CA ASN A 395 7.97 14.97 2.00
C ASN A 395 7.78 13.50 2.38
N ALA A 396 8.80 12.67 2.14
CA ALA A 396 8.74 11.26 2.47
C ALA A 396 8.59 11.06 3.99
N GLU A 397 9.32 11.85 4.78
CA GLU A 397 9.33 11.84 6.24
C GLU A 397 7.98 12.27 6.81
N ALA A 398 7.38 13.34 6.26
CA ALA A 398 6.14 13.93 6.73
C ALA A 398 4.94 12.98 6.65
N THR A 399 5.00 11.98 5.77
CA THR A 399 4.01 10.89 5.70
C THR A 399 3.87 10.16 7.03
N TYR A 400 4.94 10.13 7.85
CA TYR A 400 5.03 9.27 9.02
C TYR A 400 5.03 9.98 10.38
N TYR A 401 4.97 11.32 10.43
CA TYR A 401 5.00 12.07 11.70
C TYR A 401 3.86 11.67 12.66
N GLY A 402 2.70 11.29 12.12
CA GLY A 402 1.56 10.84 12.91
C GLY A 402 1.65 9.39 13.40
N THR A 403 2.43 8.54 12.71
CA THR A 403 2.36 7.07 12.81
C THR A 403 2.56 6.54 14.23
N CYS A 404 3.60 6.99 14.92
CA CYS A 404 3.90 6.50 16.28
C CYS A 404 2.85 6.99 17.28
N SER A 405 2.48 8.27 17.21
CA SER A 405 1.50 8.88 18.13
C SER A 405 0.08 8.32 17.97
N SER A 406 -0.26 7.81 16.78
CA SER A 406 -1.55 7.16 16.49
C SER A 406 -1.53 5.64 16.69
N ASN A 407 -0.46 5.07 17.23
CA ASN A 407 -0.30 3.64 17.50
C ASN A 407 -0.38 2.77 16.21
N HIS A 408 0.18 3.26 15.11
CA HIS A 408 0.18 2.59 13.81
C HIS A 408 1.58 2.31 13.25
N LEU A 409 2.54 2.03 14.13
CA LEU A 409 3.96 1.86 13.81
C LEU A 409 4.24 0.85 12.67
N GLU A 410 3.36 -0.12 12.45
CA GLU A 410 3.45 -1.05 11.32
C GLU A 410 3.50 -0.36 9.95
N THR A 411 2.94 0.84 9.80
CA THR A 411 2.91 1.54 8.52
C THR A 411 4.24 2.20 8.16
N LEU A 412 5.20 2.26 9.10
CA LEU A 412 6.57 2.73 8.85
C LEU A 412 7.47 1.67 8.21
N GLU A 413 7.11 0.40 8.31
CA GLU A 413 7.95 -0.72 7.86
C GLU A 413 8.39 -0.61 6.38
N PRO A 414 7.51 -0.26 5.42
CA PRO A 414 7.92 -0.10 4.02
C PRO A 414 8.95 1.02 3.80
N TYR A 415 8.85 2.10 4.60
CA TYR A 415 9.81 3.21 4.57
C TYR A 415 11.15 2.77 5.15
N ILE A 416 11.16 2.15 6.33
CA ILE A 416 12.37 1.62 6.96
C ILE A 416 13.09 0.68 6.00
N GLN A 417 12.37 -0.27 5.39
CA GLN A 417 12.96 -1.19 4.42
C GLN A 417 13.52 -0.47 3.19
N THR A 418 12.79 0.52 2.64
CA THR A 418 13.25 1.30 1.48
C THR A 418 14.53 2.08 1.77
N ILE A 419 14.66 2.71 2.94
CA ILE A 419 15.88 3.42 3.35
C ILE A 419 17.05 2.44 3.52
N LEU A 420 16.82 1.29 4.16
CA LEU A 420 17.86 0.28 4.38
C LEU A 420 18.32 -0.39 3.07
N ASP A 421 17.39 -0.68 2.16
CA ASP A 421 17.70 -1.23 0.83
C ASP A 421 18.57 -0.26 0.00
N PHE A 422 18.49 1.04 0.28
CA PHE A 422 19.28 2.06 -0.38
C PHE A 422 20.73 2.17 0.15
N LEU A 423 21.05 1.58 1.31
CA LEU A 423 22.38 1.66 1.92
C LEU A 423 23.56 1.32 0.97
N PRO A 424 23.50 0.27 0.12
CA PRO A 424 24.59 -0.02 -0.81
C PRO A 424 24.81 1.11 -1.82
N ALA A 425 23.73 1.70 -2.35
CA ALA A 425 23.82 2.84 -3.26
C ALA A 425 24.33 4.09 -2.52
N ALA A 426 23.86 4.32 -1.30
CA ALA A 426 24.31 5.44 -0.47
C ALA A 426 25.81 5.39 -0.16
N LYS A 427 26.39 4.20 0.05
CA LYS A 427 27.84 4.03 0.22
C LYS A 427 28.62 4.39 -1.04
N VAL A 428 28.13 3.98 -2.21
CA VAL A 428 28.76 4.32 -3.51
C VAL A 428 28.72 5.84 -3.74
N LEU A 429 27.59 6.48 -3.44
CA LEU A 429 27.46 7.93 -3.56
C LEU A 429 28.39 8.66 -2.59
N ALA A 430 28.47 8.22 -1.33
CA ALA A 430 29.37 8.78 -0.34
C ALA A 430 30.84 8.66 -0.76
N GLN A 431 31.28 7.49 -1.24
CA GLN A 431 32.67 7.28 -1.70
C GLN A 431 33.06 8.18 -2.86
N GLY A 432 32.11 8.51 -3.75
CA GLY A 432 32.34 9.44 -4.85
C GLY A 432 32.54 10.89 -4.42
N GLN A 433 31.97 11.29 -3.28
CA GLN A 433 31.99 12.68 -2.79
C GLN A 433 32.97 12.89 -1.61
N PHE A 434 33.13 11.86 -0.76
CA PHE A 434 33.92 11.84 0.46
C PHE A 434 34.80 10.58 0.51
N PRO A 435 35.74 10.41 -0.43
CA PRO A 435 36.57 9.21 -0.53
C PRO A 435 37.42 8.93 0.72
N GLN A 436 37.67 9.95 1.55
CA GLN A 436 38.35 9.83 2.84
C GLN A 436 37.51 9.16 3.94
N CYS A 437 36.23 8.86 3.67
CA CYS A 437 35.25 8.37 4.65
C CYS A 437 34.66 7.04 4.17
N PRO A 438 35.40 5.92 4.29
CA PRO A 438 35.11 4.69 3.56
C PRO A 438 33.79 3.99 3.93
N ASN A 439 33.24 4.22 5.14
CA ASN A 439 31.94 3.67 5.54
C ASN A 439 30.83 4.75 5.64
N ALA A 440 31.10 5.98 5.19
CA ALA A 440 30.08 7.00 5.09
C ALA A 440 28.94 6.55 4.17
N VAL A 441 27.73 7.01 4.46
CA VAL A 441 26.57 6.85 3.58
C VAL A 441 25.98 8.21 3.25
N TYR A 442 25.64 8.41 1.98
CA TYR A 442 25.11 9.67 1.46
C TYR A 442 23.84 9.41 0.67
N PHE A 443 22.77 10.12 1.01
CA PHE A 443 21.49 9.99 0.34
C PHE A 443 21.27 11.18 -0.61
N PRO A 444 20.79 10.94 -1.85
CA PRO A 444 20.33 12.01 -2.73
C PRO A 444 18.94 12.48 -2.28
N GLY A 445 18.47 13.62 -2.81
CA GLY A 445 17.13 14.12 -2.52
C GLY A 445 15.99 13.24 -3.01
N HIS A 446 16.23 12.40 -4.01
CA HIS A 446 15.20 11.62 -4.68
C HIS A 446 15.58 10.14 -4.83
N ILE A 447 14.75 9.25 -4.28
CA ILE A 447 14.94 7.78 -4.36
C ILE A 447 13.65 7.03 -4.70
N LEU A 448 13.82 5.79 -5.14
CA LEU A 448 12.78 4.79 -5.34
C LEU A 448 13.06 3.55 -4.47
N PRO A 449 12.06 2.67 -4.27
CA PRO A 449 12.26 1.40 -3.60
C PRO A 449 13.37 0.54 -4.22
N TYR A 450 13.86 -0.44 -3.46
CA TYR A 450 14.83 -1.44 -3.89
C TYR A 450 16.20 -0.88 -4.29
N GLY A 451 16.63 0.21 -3.64
CA GLY A 451 17.96 0.79 -3.82
C GLY A 451 18.16 1.56 -5.12
N VAL A 452 17.07 2.05 -5.72
CA VAL A 452 17.09 2.75 -7.01
C VAL A 452 17.08 4.27 -6.79
N THR A 453 17.99 5.00 -7.42
CA THR A 453 17.93 6.47 -7.50
C THR A 453 17.03 6.88 -8.68
N THR A 454 16.36 8.04 -8.62
CA THR A 454 15.65 8.59 -9.79
C THR A 454 16.54 9.35 -10.75
N ALA A 455 17.87 9.28 -10.58
CA ALA A 455 18.92 9.76 -11.48
C ALA A 455 19.10 11.27 -11.59
N ASP A 456 18.33 12.07 -10.84
CA ASP A 456 18.77 13.41 -10.47
C ASP A 456 19.72 13.29 -9.26
N ASN A 457 20.97 13.73 -9.42
CA ASN A 457 21.83 14.06 -8.28
C ASN A 457 21.38 15.40 -7.63
N GLY A 458 20.27 15.98 -8.09
CA GLY A 458 19.61 17.22 -7.64
C GLY A 458 19.10 17.14 -6.20
N ASP A 459 20.00 16.97 -5.25
CA ASP A 459 19.80 17.40 -3.88
C ASP A 459 19.75 18.94 -3.75
N MET A 460 19.97 19.69 -4.84
CA MET A 460 20.02 21.16 -4.85
C MET A 460 21.11 21.69 -3.89
N GLY A 461 22.19 20.92 -3.72
CA GLY A 461 23.28 21.23 -2.80
C GLY A 461 23.02 20.85 -1.34
N GLN A 462 21.87 20.23 -1.04
CA GLN A 462 21.48 19.83 0.31
C GLN A 462 22.17 18.54 0.75
N ARG A 463 22.74 18.53 1.96
CA ARG A 463 23.48 17.41 2.56
C ARG A 463 22.67 16.68 3.62
N GLN A 464 21.60 17.30 4.12
CA GLN A 464 20.73 16.82 5.19
C GLN A 464 19.83 15.63 4.85
N MET A 465 19.77 15.19 3.59
CA MET A 465 18.85 14.15 3.13
C MET A 465 18.92 12.86 3.96
N GLY A 466 20.15 12.42 4.30
CA GLY A 466 20.35 11.22 5.09
C GLY A 466 19.82 11.33 6.53
N ILE A 467 20.00 12.49 7.16
CA ILE A 467 19.49 12.72 8.53
C ILE A 467 17.99 13.01 8.55
N PHE A 468 17.43 13.60 7.49
CA PHE A 468 15.97 13.63 7.28
C PHE A 468 15.42 12.21 7.17
N ALA A 469 16.03 11.37 6.34
CA ALA A 469 15.61 9.98 6.18
C ALA A 469 15.65 9.18 7.50
N ALA A 470 16.51 9.58 8.44
CA ALA A 470 16.61 9.00 9.78
C ALA A 470 15.51 9.50 10.75
N LEU A 471 14.85 10.64 10.52
CA LEU A 471 13.89 11.23 11.46
C LEU A 471 12.74 10.27 11.83
N PRO A 472 12.05 9.62 10.88
CA PRO A 472 10.98 8.68 11.24
C PRO A 472 11.51 7.44 11.99
N LEU A 473 12.76 7.05 11.77
CA LEU A 473 13.41 5.95 12.47
C LEU A 473 13.77 6.34 13.91
N ILE A 474 14.20 7.60 14.14
CA ILE A 474 14.41 8.16 15.48
C ILE A 474 13.09 8.18 16.25
N LEU A 475 11.99 8.60 15.59
CA LEU A 475 10.66 8.55 16.20
C LEU A 475 10.25 7.12 16.55
N TYR A 476 10.48 6.15 15.66
CA TYR A 476 10.21 4.74 15.94
C TYR A 476 11.01 4.26 17.15
N TRP A 477 12.32 4.54 17.19
CA TRP A 477 13.20 4.20 18.32
C TRP A 477 12.70 4.80 19.63
N ARG A 478 12.38 6.10 19.66
CA ARG A 478 11.94 6.78 20.89
C ARG A 478 10.62 6.24 21.44
N TYR A 479 9.73 5.72 20.59
CA TYR A 479 8.46 5.13 21.01
C TYR A 479 8.57 3.67 21.44
N THR A 480 9.53 2.92 20.89
CA THR A 480 9.62 1.46 21.10
C THR A 480 10.77 1.04 21.99
N SER A 481 11.88 1.77 21.93
CA SER A 481 13.18 1.40 22.51
C SER A 481 13.57 -0.06 22.25
N ASP A 482 13.16 -0.60 21.10
CA ASP A 482 13.34 -2.01 20.75
C ASP A 482 14.78 -2.28 20.29
N PRO A 483 15.58 -3.07 21.05
CA PRO A 483 16.95 -3.39 20.66
C PRO A 483 17.05 -4.13 19.33
N ALA A 484 16.04 -4.90 18.93
CA ALA A 484 16.04 -5.57 17.62
C ALA A 484 15.92 -4.54 16.49
N PHE A 485 15.08 -3.51 16.68
CA PHE A 485 15.01 -2.37 15.76
C PHE A 485 16.33 -1.60 15.73
N ALA A 486 16.91 -1.28 16.89
CA ALA A 486 18.21 -0.61 16.97
C ALA A 486 19.29 -1.39 16.21
N ALA A 487 19.40 -2.71 16.41
CA ALA A 487 20.37 -3.55 15.72
C ALA A 487 20.19 -3.54 14.20
N ARG A 488 18.95 -3.43 13.72
CA ARG A 488 18.60 -3.37 12.29
C ARG A 488 19.01 -2.04 11.65
N VAL A 489 18.76 -0.91 12.32
CA VAL A 489 18.97 0.43 11.73
C VAL A 489 20.32 1.04 12.06
N LEU A 490 21.00 0.60 13.11
CA LEU A 490 22.27 1.18 13.54
C LEU A 490 23.34 1.27 12.42
N PRO A 491 23.48 0.32 11.48
CA PRO A 491 24.41 0.49 10.36
C PRO A 491 24.15 1.72 9.46
N LEU A 492 22.89 2.16 9.34
CA LEU A 492 22.55 3.43 8.68
C LEU A 492 23.05 4.61 9.51
N PHE A 493 22.78 4.62 10.82
CA PHE A 493 23.16 5.71 11.71
C PHE A 493 24.68 5.82 11.85
N GLU A 494 25.42 4.72 11.96
CA GLU A 494 26.89 4.71 11.97
C GLU A 494 27.46 5.27 10.65
N GLY A 495 26.87 4.90 9.51
CA GLY A 495 27.30 5.44 8.21
C GLY A 495 26.99 6.93 8.03
N LEU A 496 25.84 7.39 8.53
CA LEU A 496 25.45 8.80 8.47
C LEU A 496 26.28 9.65 9.44
N ALA A 497 26.61 9.10 10.62
CA ALA A 497 27.53 9.72 11.55
C ALA A 497 28.91 9.93 10.91
N GLN A 498 29.48 8.89 10.29
CA GLN A 498 30.77 9.01 9.60
C GLN A 498 30.73 10.01 8.44
N PHE A 499 29.59 10.14 7.75
CA PHE A 499 29.42 11.20 6.75
C PHE A 499 29.57 12.59 7.39
N TRP A 500 28.87 12.85 8.50
CA TRP A 500 28.90 14.15 9.17
C TRP A 500 30.23 14.46 9.86
N ASP A 501 30.90 13.48 10.45
CA ASP A 501 32.27 13.63 10.99
C ASP A 501 33.24 14.16 9.93
N CYS A 502 32.99 13.79 8.67
CA CYS A 502 33.79 14.20 7.52
C CYS A 502 33.32 15.48 6.84
N ALA A 503 32.02 15.74 6.84
CA ALA A 503 31.42 16.91 6.21
C ALA A 503 31.61 18.18 7.05
N LEU A 504 31.58 18.03 8.38
CA LEU A 504 31.75 19.14 9.31
C LEU A 504 33.22 19.56 9.43
N THR A 505 33.46 20.87 9.46
CA THR A 505 34.79 21.45 9.63
C THR A 505 34.87 22.14 10.98
N LYS A 506 35.88 21.79 11.78
CA LYS A 506 36.19 22.54 13.00
C LYS A 506 36.86 23.87 12.63
N THR A 507 36.26 25.00 12.99
CA THR A 507 36.81 26.33 12.66
C THR A 507 37.51 26.99 13.84
N GLN A 508 37.93 28.25 13.66
CA GLN A 508 38.73 29.01 14.64
C GLN A 508 37.98 29.32 15.94
N ASP A 509 36.65 29.25 15.93
CA ASP A 509 35.80 29.45 17.11
C ASP A 509 35.65 28.18 17.96
N ASP A 510 36.41 27.13 17.64
CA ASP A 510 36.41 25.81 18.29
C ASP A 510 35.10 25.02 18.10
N ARG A 511 34.25 25.41 17.14
CA ARG A 511 32.99 24.73 16.80
C ARG A 511 33.07 23.98 15.48
N LEU A 512 32.17 23.02 15.29
CA LEU A 512 31.94 22.32 14.04
C LEU A 512 30.96 23.11 13.17
N HIS A 513 31.31 23.31 11.91
CA HIS A 513 30.52 24.05 10.93
C HIS A 513 30.23 23.19 9.71
N ASP A 514 29.04 23.38 9.15
CA ASP A 514 28.66 22.84 7.86
C ASP A 514 28.88 23.91 6.78
N LEU A 515 30.00 23.81 6.04
CA LEU A 515 30.42 24.87 5.12
C LEU A 515 29.91 24.65 3.67
N VAL A 516 29.42 23.46 3.35
CA VAL A 516 29.10 23.03 1.97
C VAL A 516 27.74 22.35 1.95
N ASP A 517 26.72 23.14 2.25
CA ASP A 517 25.31 22.72 2.31
C ASP A 517 24.38 23.83 1.78
N CYS A 518 23.08 23.53 1.75
CA CYS A 518 22.01 24.40 1.30
C CYS A 518 20.78 24.30 2.20
N ALA A 519 20.14 25.42 2.53
CA ALA A 519 18.82 25.40 3.15
C ALA A 519 17.70 25.35 2.08
N GLU A 520 16.72 24.47 2.30
CA GLU A 520 15.34 24.57 1.77
C GLU A 520 15.22 24.84 0.25
N GLU A 521 15.96 24.11 -0.59
CA GLU A 521 15.95 24.26 -2.06
C GLU A 521 16.35 25.67 -2.57
N LEU A 522 16.93 26.51 -1.71
CA LEU A 522 17.19 27.94 -2.00
C LEU A 522 18.47 28.20 -2.79
N CYS A 523 19.33 27.20 -2.98
CA CYS A 523 20.59 27.37 -3.69
C CYS A 523 20.36 27.19 -5.19
N SER A 524 20.68 28.22 -5.96
CA SER A 524 20.77 28.09 -7.41
C SER A 524 21.81 27.03 -7.78
N PRO A 525 21.67 26.34 -8.92
CA PRO A 525 22.72 25.48 -9.51
C PRO A 525 24.08 26.19 -9.67
N ASP A 526 24.08 27.52 -9.60
CA ASP A 526 25.19 28.43 -9.86
C ASP A 526 26.07 28.75 -8.62
N GLY A 527 25.83 28.10 -7.47
CA GLY A 527 26.87 27.92 -6.45
C GLY A 527 27.04 29.00 -5.37
N GLN A 528 25.97 29.35 -4.65
CA GLN A 528 26.14 29.94 -3.31
C GLN A 528 25.75 28.92 -2.24
N ASN A 529 26.75 28.21 -1.70
CA ASN A 529 26.57 27.43 -0.49
C ASN A 529 25.99 28.33 0.61
N GLN A 530 25.09 27.78 1.40
CA GLN A 530 24.57 28.43 2.59
C GLN A 530 25.21 27.72 3.79
N PRO A 531 26.33 28.24 4.31
CA PRO A 531 26.98 27.61 5.44
C PRO A 531 26.05 27.63 6.66
N ASP A 532 26.18 26.59 7.48
CA ASP A 532 25.45 26.39 8.72
C ASP A 532 23.92 26.51 8.57
N PRO A 533 23.31 25.80 7.60
CA PRO A 533 21.88 25.91 7.40
C PRO A 533 21.16 25.40 8.66
N THR A 534 20.25 26.22 9.18
CA THR A 534 19.60 25.95 10.47
C THR A 534 18.84 24.63 10.48
N VAL A 535 18.30 24.21 9.33
CA VAL A 535 17.61 22.93 9.18
C VAL A 535 18.55 21.76 9.54
N THR A 536 19.77 21.74 9.00
CA THR A 536 20.79 20.72 9.28
C THR A 536 21.25 20.77 10.73
N LEU A 537 21.65 21.96 11.21
CA LEU A 537 22.16 22.13 12.57
C LEU A 537 21.12 21.82 13.65
N SER A 538 19.82 21.95 13.35
CA SER A 538 18.75 21.61 14.29
C SER A 538 18.51 20.11 14.44
N ILE A 539 18.82 19.31 13.42
CA ILE A 539 18.57 17.87 13.41
C ILE A 539 19.76 17.09 13.98
N LEU A 540 20.99 17.55 13.70
CA LEU A 540 22.23 16.85 14.06
C LEU A 540 22.32 16.41 15.53
N PRO A 541 22.04 17.27 16.54
CA PRO A 541 22.13 16.83 17.94
C PRO A 541 21.17 15.69 18.26
N GLY A 542 19.91 15.80 17.83
CA GLY A 542 18.90 14.77 18.06
C GLY A 542 19.17 13.47 17.32
N PHE A 543 19.82 13.55 16.16
CA PHE A 543 20.32 12.39 15.41
C PHE A 543 21.45 11.68 16.16
N PHE A 544 22.45 12.42 16.63
CA PHE A 544 23.60 11.85 17.33
C PHE A 544 23.23 11.27 18.69
N ASP A 545 22.34 11.91 19.44
CA ASP A 545 21.77 11.36 20.68
C ASP A 545 21.08 10.02 20.41
N ALA A 546 20.25 9.94 19.37
CA ALA A 546 19.55 8.70 19.01
C ALA A 546 20.52 7.60 18.57
N ALA A 547 21.56 7.94 17.80
CA ALA A 547 22.60 6.99 17.40
C ALA A 547 23.35 6.42 18.61
N ALA A 548 23.74 7.28 19.55
CA ALA A 548 24.42 6.90 20.79
C ALA A 548 23.52 6.03 21.68
N ASP A 549 22.26 6.40 21.86
CA ASP A 549 21.28 5.63 22.63
C ASP A 549 21.06 4.23 22.03
N MET A 550 20.93 4.13 20.71
CA MET A 550 20.79 2.85 20.02
C MET A 550 22.05 1.99 20.19
N ALA A 551 23.24 2.55 20.02
CA ALA A 551 24.50 1.83 20.23
C ALA A 551 24.63 1.32 21.68
N ALA A 552 24.33 2.18 22.66
CA ALA A 552 24.35 1.85 24.08
C ALA A 552 23.36 0.73 24.43
N SER A 553 22.17 0.74 23.84
CA SER A 553 21.16 -0.32 24.04
C SER A 553 21.64 -1.70 23.59
N LEU A 554 22.62 -1.75 22.68
CA LEU A 554 23.24 -2.98 22.18
C LEU A 554 24.55 -3.32 22.90
N GLY A 555 24.92 -2.58 23.94
CA GLY A 555 26.20 -2.71 24.64
C GLY A 555 27.41 -2.33 23.77
N ARG A 556 27.19 -1.54 22.71
CA ARG A 556 28.26 -1.01 21.86
C ARG A 556 28.69 0.36 22.38
N PRO A 557 29.99 0.69 22.31
CA PRO A 557 30.41 2.06 22.55
C PRO A 557 29.77 2.98 21.50
N ALA A 558 29.39 4.19 21.93
CA ALA A 558 29.05 5.24 20.99
C ALA A 558 30.35 5.63 20.25
N HIS A 559 30.57 5.07 19.07
CA HIS A 559 31.68 5.44 18.19
C HIS A 559 31.38 6.71 17.39
N VAL A 560 30.47 7.53 17.89
CA VAL A 560 30.03 8.76 17.26
C VAL A 560 30.66 9.89 18.04
N GLN A 561 31.73 10.50 17.50
CA GLN A 561 32.55 11.50 18.19
C GLN A 561 32.11 12.92 17.88
#